data_AF-A0A8B8K6F8-F1
#
_entry.id   AF-A0A8B8K6F8-F1
#
_cell.length_a   1.000
_cell.length_b   1.000
_cell.length_c   1.000
_cell.angle_alpha   90.00
_cell.angle_beta   90.00
_cell.angle_gamma   90.00
#
_symmetry.space_group_name_H-M   'P 1'
#
loop_
_entity.id
_entity.type
_entity.pdbx_description
1 polymer ?
#
loop_
_entity_poly.entity_id
_entity_poly.type
_entity_poly.pdbx_seq_one_letter_code
_entity_poly.pdbx_strand_id
1 'polypeptide(L)'
;MEGSKSMVLKFGGSSLQVNATTKKGKDNMSKCFTYTRGWRFLSLNITLLGNADRINNVLLEISENNGKGSSANLGLRVVRNDRYGVLCKMSSEFLGSYDSYKDNYCVPPYQNTELFHYMCHETGSAGFFSLEKKVNKEVVESVKAIHAFVVGDETLNVKTKITYDKRVGLIVEVEDPVKLTTDYMFHVFSKAVGKMESEMDASTLPGNGKRLPRTNGIDNEFDYDDDDDRISRTLVANSYPCKPNVQYEFKDN
;
A
#
# COMPACT_ATOMS: atom_id res chain seq x y z
N MET A 1 -29.99 1.82 7.01
CA MET A 1 -29.57 1.97 8.42
C MET A 1 -28.20 2.62 8.42
N GLU A 2 -28.05 3.71 9.15
CA GLU A 2 -26.82 4.50 9.23
C GLU A 2 -26.28 4.42 10.65
N GLY A 3 -25.01 4.05 10.80
CA GLY A 3 -24.33 3.97 12.10
C GLY A 3 -23.14 4.90 12.11
N SER A 4 -22.94 5.62 13.22
CA SER A 4 -21.76 6.47 13.43
C SER A 4 -21.08 6.09 14.74
N LYS A 5 -19.75 6.10 14.72
CA LYS A 5 -18.87 5.89 15.87
C LYS A 5 -17.79 6.95 15.83
N SER A 6 -17.53 7.62 16.94
CA SER A 6 -16.40 8.55 17.06
C SER A 6 -15.44 7.98 18.10
N MET A 7 -14.14 8.11 17.84
CA MET A 7 -13.09 7.78 18.78
C MET A 7 -12.05 8.90 18.79
N VAL A 8 -11.44 9.12 19.94
CA VAL A 8 -10.33 10.06 20.09
C VAL A 8 -9.08 9.26 20.40
N LEU A 9 -8.12 9.31 19.48
CA LEU A 9 -6.81 8.70 19.68
C LEU A 9 -5.84 9.74 20.22
N LYS A 10 -5.11 9.40 21.28
CA LYS A 10 -4.07 10.27 21.84
C LYS A 10 -2.76 9.98 21.11
N PHE A 11 -2.25 10.99 20.43
CA PHE A 11 -0.92 11.02 19.83
C PHE A 11 0.00 11.84 20.73
N GLY A 12 1.31 11.57 20.76
CA GLY A 12 2.26 12.24 21.68
C GLY A 12 2.13 13.77 21.72
N GLY A 13 1.32 14.31 22.64
CA GLY A 13 1.02 15.74 22.79
C GLY A 13 -0.20 16.30 22.03
N SER A 14 -0.95 15.51 21.24
CA SER A 14 -2.16 15.98 20.54
C SER A 14 -3.27 14.92 20.49
N SER A 15 -4.52 15.34 20.50
CA SER A 15 -5.66 14.44 20.29
C SER A 15 -6.02 14.40 18.81
N LEU A 16 -6.50 13.23 18.39
CA LEU A 16 -6.88 12.99 17.02
C LEU A 16 -8.29 12.42 16.98
N GLN A 17 -9.20 13.16 16.35
CA GLN A 17 -10.57 12.72 16.19
C GLN A 17 -10.65 11.82 14.96
N VAL A 18 -11.13 10.60 15.18
CA VAL A 18 -11.41 9.63 14.13
C VAL A 18 -12.91 9.33 14.18
N ASN A 19 -13.59 9.63 13.09
CA ASN A 19 -15.00 9.32 12.94
C ASN A 19 -15.15 8.16 11.94
N ALA A 20 -15.96 7.18 12.29
CA ALA A 20 -16.35 6.09 11.43
C ALA A 20 -17.85 6.17 11.17
N THR A 21 -18.24 6.20 9.90
CA THR A 21 -19.63 6.16 9.47
C THR A 21 -19.85 4.93 8.61
N THR A 22 -21.01 4.28 8.80
CA THR A 22 -21.42 3.13 8.00
C THR A 22 -22.79 3.42 7.43
N LYS A 23 -22.92 3.38 6.10
CA LYS A 23 -24.18 3.57 5.39
C LYS A 23 -24.50 2.29 4.64
N LYS A 24 -25.71 1.77 4.83
CA LYS A 24 -26.24 0.65 4.05
C LYS A 24 -27.38 1.16 3.17
N GLY A 25 -27.14 1.19 1.87
CA GLY A 25 -28.14 1.41 0.84
C GLY A 25 -28.79 0.10 0.39
N LYS A 26 -29.59 0.17 -0.68
CA LYS A 26 -30.32 -0.98 -1.23
C LYS A 26 -29.36 -2.01 -1.84
N ASP A 27 -28.40 -1.55 -2.64
CA ASP A 27 -27.46 -2.38 -3.41
C ASP A 27 -25.99 -2.10 -3.06
N ASN A 28 -25.75 -1.27 -2.04
CA ASN A 28 -24.40 -0.91 -1.61
C ASN A 28 -24.28 -0.77 -0.09
N MET A 29 -23.05 -0.97 0.39
CA MET A 29 -22.65 -0.67 1.76
C MET A 29 -21.37 0.14 1.71
N SER A 30 -21.29 1.24 2.45
CA SER A 30 -20.08 2.03 2.56
C SER A 30 -19.65 2.19 4.02
N LYS A 31 -18.36 2.03 4.29
CA LYS A 31 -17.72 2.38 5.57
C LYS A 31 -16.72 3.49 5.30
N CYS A 32 -16.86 4.62 5.98
CA CYS A 32 -16.00 5.77 5.81
C CYS A 32 -15.33 6.12 7.14
N PHE A 33 -14.01 6.21 7.14
CA PHE A 33 -13.22 6.76 8.24
C PHE A 33 -12.75 8.14 7.87
N THR A 34 -12.94 9.12 8.75
CA THR A 34 -12.40 10.46 8.58
C THR A 34 -11.56 10.86 9.77
N TYR A 35 -10.53 11.62 9.48
CA TYR A 35 -9.56 12.15 10.41
C TYR A 35 -9.40 13.63 10.13
N THR A 36 -9.23 14.41 11.20
CA THR A 36 -8.85 15.81 11.09
C THR A 36 -7.79 16.13 12.13
N ARG A 37 -6.69 16.76 11.70
CA ARG A 37 -5.65 17.32 12.59
C ARG A 37 -5.24 18.70 12.11
N GLY A 38 -5.67 19.73 12.84
CA GLY A 38 -5.50 21.11 12.41
C GLY A 38 -6.14 21.32 11.03
N TRP A 39 -5.33 21.68 10.04
CA TRP A 39 -5.75 21.93 8.66
C TRP A 39 -5.73 20.68 7.76
N ARG A 40 -5.15 19.58 8.26
CA ARG A 40 -5.07 18.32 7.51
C ARG A 40 -6.37 17.55 7.67
N PHE A 41 -7.01 17.24 6.56
CA PHE A 41 -8.18 16.37 6.50
C PHE A 41 -7.84 15.11 5.73
N LEU A 42 -8.39 14.01 6.21
CA LEU A 42 -8.17 12.71 5.62
C LEU A 42 -9.45 11.89 5.65
N SER A 43 -9.74 11.19 4.55
CA SER A 43 -10.82 10.23 4.47
C SER A 43 -10.37 8.92 3.83
N LEU A 44 -10.89 7.81 4.34
CA LEU A 44 -10.85 6.49 3.73
C LEU A 44 -12.30 6.02 3.57
N ASN A 45 -12.76 5.96 2.33
CA ASN A 45 -14.08 5.47 1.96
C ASN A 45 -13.96 4.06 1.37
N ILE A 46 -14.71 3.11 1.92
CA ILE A 46 -14.75 1.72 1.47
C ILE A 46 -16.17 1.45 1.00
N THR A 47 -16.36 1.28 -0.31
CA THR A 47 -17.66 1.04 -0.93
C THR A 47 -17.75 -0.38 -1.47
N LEU A 48 -18.75 -1.12 -1.01
CA LEU A 48 -19.08 -2.47 -1.43
C LEU A 48 -20.25 -2.40 -2.42
N LEU A 49 -20.04 -2.93 -3.63
CA LEU A 49 -21.04 -2.95 -4.71
C LEU A 49 -21.37 -4.39 -5.09
N GLY A 50 -22.66 -4.71 -5.19
CA GLY A 50 -23.13 -6.06 -5.50
C GLY A 50 -24.64 -6.12 -5.73
N ASN A 51 -25.10 -7.32 -6.10
CA ASN A 51 -26.53 -7.63 -6.24
C ASN A 51 -26.89 -8.69 -5.20
N ALA A 52 -28.06 -8.55 -4.55
CA ALA A 52 -28.72 -9.60 -3.76
C ALA A 52 -27.75 -10.50 -2.96
N ASP A 53 -27.04 -9.89 -2.00
CA ASP A 53 -26.08 -10.51 -1.06
C ASP A 53 -24.71 -10.93 -1.62
N ARG A 54 -24.43 -10.65 -2.90
CA ARG A 54 -23.15 -11.00 -3.53
C ARG A 54 -22.35 -9.78 -3.93
N ILE A 55 -21.28 -9.49 -3.19
CA ILE A 55 -20.35 -8.40 -3.51
C ILE A 55 -19.46 -8.81 -4.68
N ASN A 56 -19.42 -7.97 -5.71
CA ASN A 56 -18.61 -8.21 -6.92
C ASN A 56 -17.51 -7.17 -7.09
N ASN A 57 -17.63 -6.00 -6.46
CA ASN A 57 -16.68 -4.91 -6.58
C ASN A 57 -16.55 -4.19 -5.24
N VAL A 58 -15.30 -3.90 -4.87
CA VAL A 58 -14.94 -3.16 -3.68
C VAL A 58 -14.09 -1.98 -4.13
N LEU A 59 -14.50 -0.76 -3.79
CA LEU A 59 -13.70 0.44 -3.98
C LEU A 59 -13.19 0.93 -2.63
N LEU A 60 -11.88 1.13 -2.53
CA LEU A 60 -11.24 1.84 -1.44
C LEU A 60 -10.73 3.15 -2.02
N GLU A 61 -11.21 4.26 -1.49
CA GLU A 61 -10.83 5.60 -1.91
C GLU A 61 -10.25 6.33 -0.71
N ILE A 62 -9.06 6.87 -0.88
CA ILE A 62 -8.33 7.57 0.16
C ILE A 62 -8.11 8.98 -0.35
N SER A 63 -8.52 9.96 0.43
CA SER A 63 -8.33 11.36 0.11
C SER A 63 -7.62 12.04 1.26
N GLU A 64 -6.55 12.75 0.96
CA GLU A 64 -5.81 13.58 1.90
C GLU A 64 -5.75 15.00 1.36
N ASN A 65 -6.12 15.95 2.20
CA ASN A 65 -6.00 17.37 1.94
C ASN A 65 -5.14 18.00 3.02
N ASN A 66 -4.09 18.71 2.63
CA ASN A 66 -3.15 19.33 3.57
C ASN A 66 -3.64 20.69 4.12
N GLY A 67 -4.77 21.21 3.60
CA GLY A 67 -5.35 22.50 3.96
C GLY A 67 -4.62 23.72 3.37
N LYS A 68 -3.59 23.50 2.55
CA LYS A 68 -2.80 24.53 1.85
C LYS A 68 -2.90 24.43 0.33
N GLY A 69 -3.95 23.78 -0.18
CA GLY A 69 -4.21 23.62 -1.61
C GLY A 69 -3.50 22.44 -2.27
N SER A 70 -2.80 21.58 -1.50
CA SER A 70 -2.30 20.30 -2.01
C SER A 70 -3.18 19.14 -1.53
N SER A 71 -3.35 18.14 -2.40
CA SER A 71 -4.11 16.94 -2.08
C SER A 71 -3.53 15.68 -2.72
N ALA A 72 -3.82 14.55 -2.07
CA ALA A 72 -3.47 13.22 -2.54
C ALA A 72 -4.73 12.37 -2.55
N ASN A 73 -5.04 11.76 -3.70
CA ASN A 73 -6.16 10.84 -3.85
C ASN A 73 -5.65 9.48 -4.32
N LEU A 74 -5.95 8.42 -3.59
CA LEU A 74 -5.60 7.05 -3.93
C LEU A 74 -6.87 6.22 -4.08
N GLY A 75 -6.92 5.39 -5.11
CA GLY A 75 -8.00 4.45 -5.34
C GLY A 75 -7.45 3.04 -5.43
N LEU A 76 -8.07 2.09 -4.74
CA LEU A 76 -7.93 0.67 -5.00
C LEU A 76 -9.30 0.12 -5.39
N ARG A 77 -9.41 -0.38 -6.62
CA ARG A 77 -10.58 -1.11 -7.09
C ARG A 77 -10.28 -2.59 -7.09
N VAL A 78 -11.13 -3.38 -6.43
CA VAL A 78 -11.03 -4.83 -6.34
C VAL A 78 -12.28 -5.46 -6.92
N VAL A 79 -12.11 -6.24 -7.98
CA VAL A 79 -13.19 -6.84 -8.75
C VAL A 79 -13.09 -8.35 -8.70
N ARG A 80 -14.24 -8.98 -8.47
CA ARG A 80 -14.38 -10.43 -8.54
C ARG A 80 -14.20 -10.93 -9.97
N ASN A 81 -13.47 -12.03 -10.12
CA ASN A 81 -13.34 -12.75 -11.38
C ASN A 81 -13.39 -14.27 -11.14
N ASP A 82 -14.26 -14.99 -11.84
CA ASP A 82 -14.44 -16.43 -11.59
C ASP A 82 -13.31 -17.32 -12.12
N ARG A 83 -12.44 -16.77 -12.99
CA ARG A 83 -11.28 -17.47 -13.53
C ARG A 83 -10.01 -17.18 -12.73
N TYR A 84 -9.82 -15.93 -12.32
CA TYR A 84 -8.58 -15.45 -11.69
C TYR A 84 -8.74 -15.11 -10.19
N GLY A 85 -9.96 -15.26 -9.65
CA GLY A 85 -10.28 -14.95 -8.25
C GLY A 85 -10.53 -13.46 -8.04
N VAL A 86 -9.46 -12.73 -7.72
CA VAL A 86 -9.51 -11.28 -7.45
C VAL A 86 -8.65 -10.52 -8.45
N LEU A 87 -9.24 -9.50 -9.08
CA LEU A 87 -8.52 -8.51 -9.88
C LEU A 87 -8.43 -7.20 -9.10
N CYS A 88 -7.26 -6.59 -9.05
CA CYS A 88 -7.04 -5.33 -8.36
C CYS A 88 -6.42 -4.29 -9.29
N LYS A 89 -6.89 -3.05 -9.19
CA LYS A 89 -6.32 -1.90 -9.90
C LYS A 89 -6.14 -0.76 -8.91
N MET A 90 -4.91 -0.27 -8.80
CA MET A 90 -4.60 0.93 -8.04
C MET A 90 -4.53 2.15 -8.96
N SER A 91 -5.00 3.29 -8.49
CA SER A 91 -4.89 4.59 -9.15
C SER A 91 -4.49 5.64 -8.13
N SER A 92 -3.81 6.70 -8.58
CA SER A 92 -3.38 7.80 -7.73
C SER A 92 -3.44 9.12 -8.50
N GLU A 93 -3.86 10.18 -7.83
CA GLU A 93 -3.88 11.55 -8.35
C GLU A 93 -3.34 12.48 -7.27
N PHE A 94 -2.38 13.32 -7.63
CA PHE A 94 -1.73 14.27 -6.74
C PHE A 94 -1.86 15.68 -7.29
N LEU A 95 -2.14 16.62 -6.40
CA LEU A 95 -2.24 18.04 -6.70
C LEU A 95 -1.34 18.82 -5.75
N GLY A 96 -0.65 19.82 -6.29
CA GLY A 96 0.26 20.67 -5.52
C GLY A 96 1.56 19.96 -5.18
N SER A 97 1.97 20.06 -3.91
CA SER A 97 3.31 19.69 -3.44
C SER A 97 3.43 18.24 -2.95
N TYR A 98 2.50 17.37 -3.36
CA TYR A 98 2.57 15.93 -3.12
C TYR A 98 3.36 15.25 -4.23
N ASP A 99 4.43 14.56 -3.83
CA ASP A 99 5.12 13.59 -4.68
C ASP A 99 4.78 12.17 -4.23
N SER A 100 4.92 11.24 -5.16
CA SER A 100 4.73 9.82 -4.88
C SER A 100 5.85 8.98 -5.44
N TYR A 101 6.11 7.90 -4.73
CA TYR A 101 7.06 6.88 -5.10
C TYR A 101 6.32 5.55 -5.11
N LYS A 102 6.21 4.97 -6.31
CA LYS A 102 5.63 3.65 -6.50
C LYS A 102 6.72 2.67 -6.87
N ASP A 103 7.02 1.76 -5.97
CA ASP A 103 7.87 0.62 -6.29
C ASP A 103 7.05 -0.42 -7.05
N ASN A 104 7.22 -0.47 -8.37
CA ASN A 104 6.71 -1.56 -9.20
C ASN A 104 7.86 -2.54 -9.45
N TYR A 105 7.92 -3.63 -8.68
CA TYR A 105 8.91 -4.67 -8.91
C TYR A 105 8.50 -5.54 -10.10
N CYS A 106 9.24 -5.46 -11.21
CA CYS A 106 8.93 -6.13 -12.48
C CYS A 106 9.35 -7.61 -12.54
N VAL A 107 9.55 -8.28 -11.40
CA VAL A 107 10.14 -9.62 -11.38
C VAL A 107 9.09 -10.67 -10.99
N PRO A 108 8.88 -11.74 -11.78
CA PRO A 108 8.03 -12.85 -11.38
C PRO A 108 8.82 -13.68 -10.35
N PRO A 109 8.43 -13.75 -9.06
CA PRO A 109 7.07 -14.03 -8.56
C PRO A 109 6.51 -12.99 -7.56
N TYR A 110 7.07 -11.78 -7.45
CA TYR A 110 6.60 -10.76 -6.49
C TYR A 110 5.44 -9.87 -6.98
N GLN A 111 4.69 -10.30 -8.02
CA GLN A 111 3.47 -9.60 -8.49
C GLN A 111 2.34 -9.52 -7.44
N ASN A 112 2.56 -10.19 -6.32
CA ASN A 112 1.63 -10.32 -5.22
C ASN A 112 1.75 -9.18 -4.22
N THR A 113 2.83 -8.39 -4.22
CA THR A 113 2.93 -7.23 -3.33
C THR A 113 3.13 -5.94 -4.10
N GLU A 114 2.38 -4.90 -3.76
CA GLU A 114 2.59 -3.54 -4.26
C GLU A 114 2.80 -2.62 -3.06
N LEU A 115 3.89 -1.85 -3.08
CA LEU A 115 4.16 -0.82 -2.10
C LEU A 115 4.07 0.56 -2.77
N PHE A 116 3.46 1.48 -2.04
CA PHE A 116 3.23 2.83 -2.50
C PHE A 116 3.45 3.81 -1.35
N HIS A 117 4.24 4.84 -1.58
CA HIS A 117 4.51 5.88 -0.61
C HIS A 117 4.27 7.25 -1.25
N TYR A 118 3.69 8.17 -0.51
CA TYR A 118 3.51 9.55 -0.94
C TYR A 118 3.86 10.52 0.18
N MET A 119 4.38 11.69 -0.19
CA MET A 119 4.83 12.72 0.73
C MET A 119 4.53 14.11 0.19
N CYS A 120 4.06 15.00 1.05
CA CYS A 120 3.91 16.43 0.80
C CYS A 120 5.15 17.17 1.28
N HIS A 121 5.88 17.81 0.38
CA HIS A 121 7.11 18.54 0.70
C HIS A 121 6.87 19.79 1.54
N GLU A 122 5.70 20.41 1.42
CA GLU A 122 5.35 21.62 2.18
C GLU A 122 5.04 21.36 3.65
N THR A 123 4.46 20.20 3.95
CA THR A 123 3.91 19.91 5.29
C THR A 123 4.58 18.71 5.95
N GLY A 124 5.44 17.98 5.24
CA GLY A 124 5.99 16.70 5.69
C GLY A 124 4.91 15.62 5.88
N SER A 125 3.68 15.85 5.39
CA SER A 125 2.60 14.87 5.50
C SER A 125 2.86 13.70 4.56
N ALA A 126 2.78 12.49 5.07
CA ALA A 126 3.08 11.30 4.29
C ALA A 126 2.08 10.18 4.58
N GLY A 127 2.06 9.20 3.69
CA GLY A 127 1.34 7.97 3.89
C GLY A 127 1.90 6.80 3.10
N PHE A 128 1.74 5.62 3.65
CA PHE A 128 2.16 4.36 3.05
C PHE A 128 0.95 3.52 2.71
N PHE A 129 0.98 2.87 1.57
CA PHE A 129 -0.01 1.91 1.16
C PHE A 129 0.71 0.63 0.74
N SER A 130 0.25 -0.49 1.28
CA SER A 130 0.72 -1.81 0.91
C SER A 130 -0.46 -2.67 0.48
N LEU A 131 -0.25 -3.43 -0.58
CA LEU A 131 -1.19 -4.40 -1.09
C LEU A 131 -0.48 -5.75 -1.12
N GLU A 132 -1.03 -6.76 -0.49
CA GLU A 132 -0.52 -8.14 -0.53
C GLU A 132 -1.60 -9.06 -1.08
N LYS A 133 -1.27 -9.88 -2.07
CA LYS A 133 -2.16 -10.83 -2.74
C LYS A 133 -1.71 -12.24 -2.33
N LYS A 134 -2.66 -13.06 -1.91
CA LYS A 134 -2.42 -14.48 -1.67
C LYS A 134 -2.88 -15.25 -2.89
N VAL A 135 -1.95 -15.91 -3.56
CA VAL A 135 -2.23 -16.74 -4.75
C VAL A 135 -2.14 -18.22 -4.38
N ASN A 136 -3.12 -18.99 -4.82
CA ASN A 136 -3.14 -20.45 -4.73
C ASN A 136 -3.51 -21.03 -6.10
N LYS A 137 -2.65 -21.90 -6.65
CA LYS A 137 -2.84 -22.50 -7.98
C LYS A 137 -3.27 -21.48 -9.03
N GLU A 138 -2.54 -20.36 -9.12
CA GLU A 138 -2.76 -19.26 -10.08
C GLU A 138 -4.03 -18.41 -9.84
N VAL A 139 -4.80 -18.70 -8.79
CA VAL A 139 -5.99 -17.93 -8.41
C VAL A 139 -5.66 -17.02 -7.22
N VAL A 140 -6.00 -15.73 -7.32
CA VAL A 140 -5.87 -14.81 -6.18
C VAL A 140 -7.02 -15.07 -5.21
N GLU A 141 -6.73 -15.69 -4.07
CA GLU A 141 -7.73 -16.05 -3.05
C GLU A 141 -8.07 -14.87 -2.14
N SER A 142 -7.09 -14.02 -1.85
CA SER A 142 -7.32 -12.84 -1.00
C SER A 142 -6.35 -11.72 -1.31
N VAL A 143 -6.79 -10.52 -0.95
CA VAL A 143 -6.03 -9.28 -1.04
C VAL A 143 -6.09 -8.59 0.32
N LYS A 144 -4.94 -8.19 0.84
CA LYS A 144 -4.80 -7.44 2.07
C LYS A 144 -4.21 -6.08 1.73
N ALA A 145 -4.98 -5.03 1.98
CA ALA A 145 -4.55 -3.65 1.84
C ALA A 145 -4.33 -3.04 3.23
N ILE A 146 -3.18 -2.42 3.46
CA ILE A 146 -2.92 -1.59 4.64
C ILE A 146 -2.61 -0.19 4.14
N HIS A 147 -3.34 0.79 4.66
CA HIS A 147 -2.95 2.19 4.54
C HIS A 147 -2.52 2.73 5.91
N ALA A 148 -1.38 3.41 5.93
CA ALA A 148 -0.79 4.08 7.07
C ALA A 148 -0.70 5.58 6.81
N PHE A 149 -1.36 6.39 7.64
CA PHE A 149 -1.25 7.84 7.62
C PHE A 149 -0.19 8.28 8.63
N VAL A 150 0.87 8.96 8.19
CA VAL A 150 1.93 9.46 9.09
C VAL A 150 1.45 10.70 9.83
N VAL A 151 1.53 10.70 11.16
CA VAL A 151 1.01 11.75 12.04
C VAL A 151 2.09 12.12 13.07
N GLY A 152 3.12 12.85 12.64
CA GLY A 152 4.32 13.05 13.45
C GLY A 152 5.09 11.73 13.60
N ASP A 153 5.44 11.36 14.83
CA ASP A 153 6.24 10.15 15.13
C ASP A 153 5.39 8.87 15.24
N GLU A 154 4.10 8.97 14.95
CA GLU A 154 3.16 7.85 14.98
C GLU A 154 2.37 7.77 13.67
N THR A 155 1.73 6.63 13.43
CA THR A 155 0.90 6.36 12.26
C THR A 155 -0.49 5.92 12.66
N LEU A 156 -1.48 6.29 11.86
CA LEU A 156 -2.83 5.73 11.92
C LEU A 156 -2.99 4.70 10.81
N ASN A 157 -3.22 3.44 11.16
CA ASN A 157 -3.27 2.34 10.21
C ASN A 157 -4.68 1.81 10.07
N VAL A 158 -5.12 1.61 8.82
CA VAL A 158 -6.35 0.91 8.53
C VAL A 158 -6.04 -0.27 7.63
N LYS A 159 -6.48 -1.45 8.05
CA LYS A 159 -6.28 -2.70 7.33
C LYS A 159 -7.61 -3.21 6.79
N THR A 160 -7.60 -3.51 5.50
CA THR A 160 -8.73 -4.10 4.79
C THR A 160 -8.28 -5.42 4.18
N LYS A 161 -9.03 -6.49 4.47
CA LYS A 161 -8.81 -7.81 3.89
C LYS A 161 -10.03 -8.19 3.06
N ILE A 162 -9.78 -8.59 1.82
CA ILE A 162 -10.79 -8.97 0.84
C ILE A 162 -10.50 -10.41 0.45
N THR A 163 -11.44 -11.32 0.70
CA THR A 163 -11.30 -12.74 0.38
C THR A 163 -12.29 -13.10 -0.72
N TYR A 164 -11.85 -13.88 -1.70
CA TYR A 164 -12.71 -14.42 -2.75
C TYR A 164 -13.26 -15.77 -2.34
N ASP A 165 -14.59 -15.85 -2.30
CA ASP A 165 -15.33 -17.10 -2.23
C ASP A 165 -16.17 -17.26 -3.49
N LYS A 166 -16.02 -18.40 -4.17
CA LYS A 166 -16.73 -18.64 -5.43
C LYS A 166 -18.25 -18.65 -5.26
N ARG A 167 -18.79 -19.01 -4.09
CA ARG A 167 -20.23 -19.06 -3.80
C ARG A 167 -20.74 -17.71 -3.30
N VAL A 168 -20.04 -17.12 -2.34
CA VAL A 168 -20.49 -15.92 -1.59
C VAL A 168 -20.06 -14.61 -2.27
N GLY A 169 -19.05 -14.63 -3.14
CA GLY A 169 -18.47 -13.44 -3.75
C GLY A 169 -17.29 -12.90 -2.94
N LEU A 170 -17.13 -11.57 -2.90
CA LEU A 170 -16.07 -10.94 -2.13
C LEU A 170 -16.51 -10.75 -0.67
N ILE A 171 -15.71 -11.23 0.26
CA ILE A 171 -15.89 -11.04 1.71
C ILE A 171 -14.90 -9.97 2.15
N VAL A 172 -15.40 -8.89 2.75
CA VAL A 172 -14.58 -7.74 3.16
C VAL A 172 -14.56 -7.60 4.67
N GLU A 173 -13.35 -7.66 5.23
CA GLU A 173 -13.05 -7.45 6.65
C GLU A 173 -12.25 -6.15 6.77
N VAL A 174 -12.75 -5.20 7.56
CA VAL A 174 -12.08 -3.91 7.79
C VAL A 174 -11.82 -3.77 9.28
N GLU A 175 -10.54 -3.78 9.65
CA GLU A 175 -10.11 -3.56 11.02
C GLU A 175 -10.33 -2.10 11.43
N ASP A 176 -10.61 -1.85 12.70
CA ASP A 176 -10.72 -0.50 13.23
C ASP A 176 -9.33 0.20 13.18
N PRO A 177 -9.27 1.53 13.04
CA PRO A 177 -8.00 2.24 12.92
C PRO A 177 -7.10 2.02 14.15
N VAL A 178 -5.85 1.64 13.92
CA VAL A 178 -4.87 1.36 14.98
C VAL A 178 -3.72 2.35 14.93
N LYS A 179 -3.34 2.87 16.09
CA LYS A 179 -2.15 3.70 16.25
C LYS A 179 -0.90 2.84 16.37
N LEU A 180 0.11 3.11 15.55
CA LEU A 180 1.44 2.47 15.63
C LEU A 180 2.53 3.53 15.65
N THR A 181 3.75 3.19 16.06
CA THR A 181 4.89 4.10 15.92
C THR A 181 5.33 4.18 14.47
N THR A 182 5.88 5.31 14.06
CA THR A 182 6.43 5.48 12.72
C THR A 182 7.62 4.53 12.49
N ASP A 183 8.47 4.29 13.50
CA ASP A 183 9.58 3.33 13.44
C ASP A 183 9.11 1.90 13.16
N TYR A 184 8.03 1.48 13.81
CA TYR A 184 7.46 0.16 13.54
C TYR A 184 7.00 0.05 12.08
N MET A 185 6.36 1.10 11.56
CA MET A 185 5.93 1.10 10.16
C MET A 185 7.10 1.11 9.19
N PHE A 186 8.16 1.86 9.46
CA PHE A 186 9.38 1.82 8.66
C PHE A 186 10.03 0.43 8.69
N HIS A 187 10.06 -0.23 9.86
CA HIS A 187 10.55 -1.61 9.95
C HIS A 187 9.70 -2.58 9.11
N VAL A 188 8.38 -2.50 9.21
CA VAL A 188 7.46 -3.34 8.41
C VAL A 188 7.64 -3.09 6.92
N PHE A 189 7.74 -1.83 6.51
CA PHE A 189 7.94 -1.44 5.12
C PHE A 189 9.30 -1.91 4.59
N SER A 190 10.38 -1.67 5.33
CA SER A 190 11.74 -2.10 4.98
C SER A 190 11.84 -3.62 4.88
N LYS A 191 11.15 -4.35 5.77
CA LYS A 191 11.06 -5.81 5.68
C LYS A 191 10.32 -6.27 4.42
N ALA A 192 9.27 -5.57 4.01
CA ALA A 192 8.57 -5.87 2.77
C ALA A 192 9.47 -5.59 1.55
N VAL A 193 10.19 -4.45 1.55
CA VAL A 193 11.19 -4.11 0.53
C VAL A 193 12.30 -5.17 0.45
N GLY A 194 12.94 -5.51 1.56
CA GLY A 194 14.02 -6.50 1.56
C GLY A 194 13.56 -7.90 1.12
N LYS A 195 12.31 -8.29 1.40
CA LYS A 195 11.76 -9.53 0.84
C LYS A 195 11.55 -9.44 -0.68
N MET A 196 11.05 -8.31 -1.17
CA MET A 196 10.90 -8.05 -2.61
C MET A 196 12.24 -8.15 -3.32
N GLU A 197 13.26 -7.46 -2.80
CA GLU A 197 14.63 -7.49 -3.32
C GLU A 197 15.21 -8.91 -3.31
N SER A 198 15.09 -9.64 -2.19
CA SER A 198 15.62 -11.01 -2.08
C SER A 198 15.00 -11.98 -3.10
N GLU A 199 13.71 -11.86 -3.41
CA GLU A 199 13.07 -12.68 -4.44
C GLU A 199 13.47 -12.25 -5.86
N MET A 200 13.75 -10.97 -6.09
CA MET A 200 14.35 -10.51 -7.35
C MET A 200 15.73 -11.14 -7.55
N ASP A 201 16.56 -11.16 -6.51
CA ASP A 201 17.89 -11.76 -6.55
C ASP A 201 17.81 -13.28 -6.77
N ALA A 202 16.86 -13.95 -6.10
CA ALA A 202 16.65 -15.39 -6.27
C ALA A 202 16.17 -15.79 -7.67
N SER A 203 15.39 -14.91 -8.33
CA SER A 203 14.89 -15.13 -9.69
C SER A 203 15.88 -14.72 -10.79
N THR A 204 17.04 -14.13 -10.43
CA THR A 204 18.03 -13.62 -11.38
C THR A 204 19.28 -14.49 -11.59
N LEU A 205 19.32 -15.79 -11.23
CA LEU A 205 20.51 -16.64 -11.48
C LEU A 205 20.26 -18.02 -12.14
N PRO A 206 21.18 -18.51 -13.03
CA PRO A 206 22.05 -17.79 -13.96
C PRO A 206 21.96 -18.31 -15.41
N GLY A 207 22.04 -17.42 -16.40
CA GLY A 207 22.37 -17.81 -17.77
C GLY A 207 23.79 -18.39 -17.83
N ASN A 208 23.94 -19.58 -18.42
CA ASN A 208 25.21 -20.23 -18.72
C ASN A 208 26.25 -19.23 -19.26
N GLY A 209 27.25 -18.92 -18.46
CA GLY A 209 28.37 -18.07 -18.85
C GLY A 209 29.53 -18.30 -17.91
N LYS A 210 30.47 -19.15 -18.35
CA LYS A 210 31.83 -19.37 -17.85
C LYS A 210 32.23 -18.51 -16.65
N ARG A 211 32.58 -19.17 -15.54
CA ARG A 211 33.48 -18.63 -14.51
C ARG A 211 34.64 -17.93 -15.22
N LEU A 212 34.70 -16.61 -15.15
CA LEU A 212 35.95 -15.91 -15.35
C LEU A 212 36.86 -16.25 -14.15
N PRO A 213 38.16 -16.47 -14.37
CA PRO A 213 39.06 -16.87 -13.28
C PRO A 213 39.05 -15.81 -12.19
N ARG A 214 39.00 -16.25 -10.93
CA ARG A 214 39.41 -15.44 -9.79
C ARG A 214 40.80 -14.87 -10.09
N THR A 215 40.90 -13.55 -10.21
CA THR A 215 42.18 -12.85 -10.06
C THR A 215 42.43 -12.68 -8.57
N ASN A 216 43.56 -13.22 -8.13
CA ASN A 216 44.06 -13.19 -6.75
C ASN A 216 44.38 -11.76 -6.28
N GLY A 217 44.17 -11.52 -4.97
CA GLY A 217 44.65 -10.37 -4.19
C GLY A 217 43.70 -9.16 -4.27
N ILE A 218 43.19 -8.58 -3.19
CA ILE A 218 43.78 -8.36 -1.86
C ILE A 218 42.68 -8.56 -0.81
N ASP A 219 43.04 -9.30 0.25
CA ASP A 219 42.25 -9.49 1.45
C ASP A 219 42.03 -8.14 2.15
N ASN A 220 40.78 -7.80 2.43
CA ASN A 220 40.42 -6.95 3.55
C ASN A 220 39.18 -7.57 4.18
N GLU A 221 39.42 -8.44 5.17
CA GLU A 221 38.47 -8.69 6.24
C GLU A 221 38.02 -7.34 6.82
N PHE A 222 36.73 -7.06 6.74
CA PHE A 222 36.09 -6.17 7.69
C PHE A 222 35.02 -6.99 8.39
N ASP A 223 35.38 -7.37 9.61
CA ASP A 223 34.48 -7.85 10.66
C ASP A 223 33.26 -6.94 10.76
N TYR A 224 32.08 -7.54 10.77
CA TYR A 224 30.86 -6.86 11.20
C TYR A 224 30.84 -6.91 12.73
N ASP A 225 31.40 -5.89 13.37
CA ASP A 225 31.04 -5.58 14.75
C ASP A 225 29.70 -4.82 14.75
N ASP A 226 28.76 -5.37 15.52
CA ASP A 226 27.57 -4.69 16.04
C ASP A 226 27.99 -3.35 16.65
N ASP A 227 27.44 -2.25 16.14
CA ASP A 227 27.01 -1.12 16.99
C ASP A 227 26.13 -0.15 16.20
N ASP A 228 25.16 0.40 16.93
CA ASP A 228 24.18 1.42 16.59
C ASP A 228 24.76 2.67 15.86
N ASP A 229 23.84 3.47 15.32
CA ASP A 229 24.03 4.82 14.75
C ASP A 229 24.41 4.95 13.26
N ARG A 230 23.40 4.88 12.38
CA ARG A 230 23.11 5.92 11.35
C ARG A 230 21.93 5.56 10.43
N ILE A 231 20.71 5.49 10.97
CA ILE A 231 19.50 5.69 10.12
C ILE A 231 19.30 7.20 9.96
N SER A 232 20.20 7.83 9.22
CA SER A 232 20.08 9.21 8.75
C SER A 232 21.20 9.47 7.77
N ARG A 233 21.00 8.99 6.54
CA ARG A 233 21.37 9.69 5.29
C ARG A 233 21.05 8.79 4.12
N THR A 234 20.19 9.33 3.26
CA THR A 234 20.09 8.98 1.85
C THR A 234 19.51 7.60 1.51
N LEU A 235 18.18 7.57 1.36
CA LEU A 235 17.61 6.98 0.16
C LEU A 235 18.12 7.83 -1.04
N VAL A 236 19.40 7.69 -1.41
CA VAL A 236 19.85 8.09 -2.75
C VAL A 236 19.08 7.19 -3.69
N ALA A 237 18.34 7.81 -4.59
CA ALA A 237 17.81 7.19 -5.78
C ALA A 237 18.92 6.44 -6.52
N ASN A 238 19.05 5.13 -6.29
CA ASN A 238 19.64 4.23 -7.26
C ASN A 238 18.51 3.78 -8.19
N SER A 239 18.21 4.66 -9.14
CA SER A 239 17.39 4.34 -10.28
C SER A 239 18.09 3.28 -11.14
N TYR A 240 17.59 2.05 -11.09
CA TYR A 240 17.74 1.18 -12.26
C TYR A 240 16.81 1.74 -13.34
N PRO A 241 17.30 2.04 -14.55
CA PRO A 241 16.44 2.48 -15.63
C PRO A 241 15.55 1.32 -16.06
N CYS A 242 14.30 1.30 -15.57
CA CYS A 242 13.24 0.52 -16.19
C CYS A 242 13.08 1.05 -17.62
N LYS A 243 13.47 0.22 -18.61
CA LYS A 243 13.23 0.51 -20.02
C LYS A 243 11.72 0.75 -20.25
N PRO A 244 11.33 1.71 -21.09
CA PRO A 244 9.92 1.96 -21.39
C PRO A 244 9.36 0.75 -22.16
N ASN A 245 8.43 0.02 -21.57
CA ASN A 245 7.70 -1.03 -22.28
C ASN A 245 6.34 -0.51 -22.75
N VAL A 246 6.27 -0.28 -24.06
CA VAL A 246 5.20 -0.53 -25.02
C VAL A 246 3.77 -0.29 -24.51
N GLN A 247 3.18 0.82 -24.97
CA GLN A 247 1.73 1.04 -24.95
C GLN A 247 1.03 -0.06 -25.77
N TYR A 248 0.16 -0.84 -25.14
CA TYR A 248 -0.82 -1.64 -25.87
C TYR A 248 -2.03 -0.76 -26.18
N GLU A 249 -2.19 -0.35 -27.44
CA GLU A 249 -3.44 0.17 -27.96
C GLU A 249 -4.46 -0.97 -28.06
N PHE A 250 -5.53 -0.90 -27.26
CA PHE A 250 -6.73 -1.66 -27.54
C PHE A 250 -7.47 -0.96 -28.69
N LYS A 251 -7.48 -1.59 -29.87
CA LYS A 251 -8.42 -1.21 -30.94
C LYS A 251 -9.74 -1.93 -30.68
N ASP A 252 -10.78 -1.15 -30.49
CA ASP A 252 -12.16 -1.63 -30.49
C ASP A 252 -12.51 -2.16 -31.89
N ASN A 253 -12.98 -3.40 -31.95
CA ASN A 253 -13.73 -3.96 -33.08
C ASN A 253 -15.03 -4.55 -32.54
#